data_AF-A0A2D9A430-F1
#
_entry.id   AF-A0A2D9A430-F1
#
_cell.length_a   1.000
_cell.length_b   1.000
_cell.length_c   1.000
_cell.angle_alpha   90.00
_cell.angle_beta   90.00
_cell.angle_gamma   90.00
#
_symmetry.space_group_name_H-M   'P 1'
#
loop_
_entity.id
_entity.type
_entity.pdbx_description
1 polymer ?
#
loop_
_entity_poly.entity_id
_entity_poly.type
_entity_poly.pdbx_seq_one_letter_code
_entity_poly.pdbx_strand_id
1 'polypeptide(L)'
;MAPGGVMTDLRGLEAMDQAGESQFAQPGFDQRLSNNNPMEMAMLPEDLAGAYVYLSSRTDARAITGTILSVDAGSNLRWMRR
;
A
#
# COMPACT_ATOMS: atom_id res chain seq x y z
N MET A 1 -9.20 -5.78 -2.26
CA MET A 1 -8.30 -4.78 -1.63
C MET A 1 -7.20 -4.46 -2.61
N ALA A 2 -6.92 -3.17 -2.80
CA ALA A 2 -5.81 -2.69 -3.63
C ALA A 2 -4.93 -1.73 -2.79
N PRO A 3 -3.96 -2.27 -2.03
CA PRO A 3 -3.04 -1.45 -1.26
C PRO A 3 -2.00 -0.78 -2.18
N GLY A 4 -1.59 0.44 -1.83
CA GLY A 4 -0.53 1.17 -2.53
C GLY A 4 0.29 2.00 -1.55
N GLY A 5 1.57 2.21 -1.85
CA GLY A 5 2.42 3.08 -1.03
C GLY A 5 2.74 2.55 0.38
N VAL A 6 2.79 1.22 0.55
CA VAL A 6 3.01 0.54 1.83
C VAL A 6 4.45 0.02 1.92
N MET A 7 5.17 0.39 2.97
CA MET A 7 6.50 -0.10 3.29
C MET A 7 6.43 -1.57 3.70
N THR A 8 6.85 -2.46 2.82
CA THR A 8 6.85 -3.91 3.04
C THR A 8 8.23 -4.49 2.78
N ASP A 9 8.44 -5.76 3.11
CA ASP A 9 9.61 -6.51 2.64
C ASP A 9 9.32 -7.14 1.26
N LEU A 10 8.89 -6.30 0.31
CA LEU A 10 8.61 -6.76 -1.04
C LEU A 10 9.92 -7.03 -1.76
N ARG A 11 10.22 -8.30 -1.99
CA ARG A 11 11.45 -8.75 -2.66
C ARG A 11 11.19 -9.13 -4.11
N GLY A 12 12.24 -9.09 -4.93
CA GLY A 12 12.20 -9.56 -6.30
C GLY A 12 12.32 -11.08 -6.42
N LEU A 13 12.35 -11.56 -7.66
CA LEU A 13 12.44 -12.99 -7.96
C LEU A 13 13.85 -13.52 -7.74
N GLU A 14 13.94 -14.71 -7.15
CA GLU A 14 15.23 -15.41 -6.96
C GLU A 14 15.89 -15.75 -8.30
N ALA A 15 15.13 -16.17 -9.31
CA ALA A 15 15.65 -16.48 -10.64
C ALA A 15 16.31 -15.28 -11.35
N MET A 16 16.05 -14.05 -10.88
CA MET A 16 16.65 -12.82 -11.37
C MET A 16 17.71 -12.26 -10.42
N ASP A 17 18.09 -13.01 -9.37
CA ASP A 17 19.01 -12.59 -8.32
C ASP A 17 18.54 -11.33 -7.56
N GLN A 18 17.22 -11.18 -7.39
CA GLN A 18 16.59 -10.00 -6.75
C GLN A 18 15.93 -10.31 -5.40
N ALA A 19 16.13 -11.52 -4.87
CA ALA A 19 15.57 -11.92 -3.58
C ALA A 19 16.36 -11.37 -2.37
N GLY A 20 17.58 -10.87 -2.58
CA GLY A 20 18.49 -10.45 -1.52
C GLY A 20 18.10 -9.17 -0.81
N GLU A 21 17.32 -8.29 -1.45
CA GLU A 21 16.93 -6.99 -0.88
C GLU A 21 15.47 -6.64 -1.17
N SER A 22 14.84 -5.93 -0.23
CA SER A 22 13.52 -5.35 -0.43
C SER A 22 13.58 -4.18 -1.41
N GLN A 23 12.54 -4.03 -2.22
CA GLN A 23 12.28 -2.86 -3.06
C GLN A 23 12.25 -1.55 -2.26
N PHE A 24 12.00 -1.62 -0.96
CA PHE A 24 11.88 -0.47 -0.06
C PHE A 24 13.10 -0.28 0.85
N ALA A 25 14.17 -1.07 0.68
CA ALA A 25 15.33 -1.06 1.59
C ALA A 25 16.24 0.18 1.44
N GLN A 26 16.11 0.94 0.34
CA GLN A 26 16.98 2.10 0.12
C GLN A 26 16.67 3.22 1.13
N PRO A 27 17.68 3.92 1.66
CA PRO A 27 17.46 5.08 2.52
C PRO A 27 16.59 6.16 1.84
N GLY A 28 15.66 6.75 2.60
CA GLY A 28 14.77 7.83 2.14
C GLY A 28 13.60 7.36 1.26
N PHE A 29 13.34 6.05 1.17
CA PHE A 29 12.21 5.53 0.41
C PHE A 29 10.86 5.85 1.07
N ASP A 30 10.81 5.88 2.40
CA ASP A 30 9.69 6.38 3.19
C ASP A 30 9.30 7.81 2.79
N GLN A 31 10.28 8.72 2.70
CA GLN A 31 10.04 10.08 2.27
C GLN A 31 9.63 10.17 0.79
N ARG A 32 10.17 9.30 -0.06
CA ARG A 32 9.74 9.20 -1.45
C ARG A 32 8.28 8.78 -1.57
N LEU A 33 7.85 7.82 -0.75
CA LEU A 33 6.49 7.33 -0.71
C LEU A 33 5.51 8.40 -0.21
N SER A 34 5.83 9.06 0.91
CA SER A 34 4.99 10.11 1.47
C SER A 34 4.80 11.26 0.47
N ASN A 35 5.88 11.74 -0.15
CA ASN A 35 5.82 12.80 -1.17
C ASN A 35 5.03 12.41 -2.45
N ASN A 36 4.71 11.12 -2.60
CA ASN A 36 4.01 10.58 -3.75
C ASN A 36 2.52 10.27 -3.50
N ASN A 37 1.95 10.77 -2.40
CA ASN A 37 0.50 10.68 -2.18
C ASN A 37 -0.05 11.92 -1.45
N PRO A 38 -1.34 12.28 -1.63
CA PRO A 38 -1.95 13.44 -1.01
C PRO A 38 -1.98 13.46 0.52
N MET A 39 -1.93 12.30 1.18
CA MET A 39 -1.91 12.23 2.65
C MET A 39 -0.50 12.38 3.23
N GLU A 40 0.52 12.52 2.38
CA GLU A 40 1.92 12.66 2.79
C GLU A 40 2.39 11.54 3.73
N MET A 41 1.93 10.31 3.45
CA MET A 41 2.12 9.17 4.35
C MET A 41 2.86 8.02 3.66
N ALA A 42 3.91 7.49 4.30
CA ALA A 42 4.42 6.17 3.98
C ALA A 42 3.70 5.15 4.86
N MET A 43 2.72 4.44 4.30
CA MET A 43 1.93 3.51 5.09
C MET A 43 2.77 2.30 5.51
N LEU A 44 2.44 1.74 6.66
CA LEU A 44 3.00 0.49 7.17
C LEU A 44 1.97 -0.65 7.02
N PRO A 45 2.38 -1.92 7.12
CA PRO A 45 1.45 -3.06 7.04
C PRO A 45 0.29 -2.96 8.04
N GLU A 46 0.53 -2.37 9.21
CA GLU A 46 -0.49 -2.20 10.26
C GLU A 46 -1.64 -1.29 9.81
N ASP A 47 -1.37 -0.29 8.97
CA ASP A 47 -2.37 0.64 8.45
C ASP A 47 -3.39 -0.06 7.53
N LEU A 48 -3.01 -1.20 6.94
CA LEU A 48 -3.91 -2.01 6.09
C LEU A 48 -4.84 -2.91 6.90
N ALA A 49 -4.45 -3.29 8.11
CA ALA A 49 -5.11 -4.36 8.86
C ALA A 49 -6.60 -4.04 9.10
N GLY A 50 -6.91 -2.79 9.45
CA GLY A 50 -8.29 -2.35 9.68
C GLY A 50 -9.20 -2.54 8.47
N ALA A 51 -8.69 -2.31 7.25
CA ALA A 51 -9.49 -2.48 6.03
C ALA A 51 -9.81 -3.95 5.74
N TYR A 52 -8.86 -4.86 6.01
CA TYR A 52 -9.13 -6.30 5.94
C TYR A 52 -10.12 -6.76 7.00
N VAL A 53 -9.99 -6.26 8.24
CA VAL A 53 -10.94 -6.58 9.33
C VAL A 53 -12.34 -6.10 8.96
N TYR A 54 -12.49 -4.88 8.44
CA TYR A 54 -13.77 -4.33 7.98
C TYR A 54 -14.41 -5.25 6.93
N LEU A 55 -13.68 -5.64 5.88
CA LEU A 55 -14.21 -6.52 4.84
C LEU A 55 -14.49 -7.95 5.33
N SER A 56 -13.83 -8.40 6.40
CA SER A 56 -14.10 -9.69 7.04
C SER A 56 -15.34 -9.66 7.97
N SER A 57 -15.80 -8.47 8.36
CA SER A 57 -16.93 -8.31 9.28
C SER A 57 -18.23 -8.77 8.63
N ARG A 58 -18.85 -9.80 9.21
CA ARG A 58 -20.16 -10.31 8.76
C ARG A 58 -21.28 -9.29 8.95
N THR A 59 -21.11 -8.31 9.85
CA THR A 59 -22.10 -7.28 10.12
C THR A 59 -21.87 -6.08 9.21
N ASP A 60 -20.62 -5.59 9.14
CA ASP A 60 -20.31 -4.31 8.50
C ASP A 60 -20.15 -4.42 6.99
N ALA A 61 -19.69 -5.57 6.48
CA ALA A 61 -19.48 -5.81 5.06
C ALA A 61 -20.53 -6.74 4.42
N ARG A 62 -21.65 -7.03 5.11
CA ARG A 62 -22.68 -8.02 4.68
C ARG A 62 -23.23 -7.86 3.27
N ALA A 63 -23.19 -6.64 2.73
CA ALA A 63 -23.73 -6.30 1.40
C ALA A 63 -22.64 -5.83 0.43
N ILE A 64 -21.37 -6.02 0.78
CA ILE A 64 -20.22 -5.56 0.01
C ILE A 64 -19.59 -6.77 -0.68
N THR A 65 -19.70 -6.83 -2.00
CA THR A 65 -19.13 -7.90 -2.82
C THR A 65 -18.68 -7.34 -4.18
N GLY A 66 -17.68 -7.97 -4.80
CA GLY A 66 -17.15 -7.57 -6.11
C GLY A 66 -16.48 -6.19 -6.14
N THR A 67 -16.26 -5.56 -4.98
CA THR A 67 -15.66 -4.22 -4.91
C THR A 67 -14.15 -4.25 -4.78
N ILE A 68 -13.50 -3.20 -5.28
CA ILE A 68 -12.09 -2.92 -5.06
C ILE A 68 -12.01 -1.73 -4.11
N LEU A 69 -11.61 -1.99 -2.86
CA LEU A 69 -11.27 -0.93 -1.92
C LEU A 69 -9.79 -0.55 -2.08
N SER A 70 -9.54 0.66 -2.57
CA SER A 70 -8.21 1.27 -2.65
C SER A 70 -7.80 1.78 -1.29
N VAL A 71 -6.61 1.36 -0.83
CA VAL A 71 -5.97 1.88 0.39
C VAL A 71 -4.55 2.25 0.02
N ASP A 72 -4.40 3.47 -0.49
CA ASP A 72 -3.19 3.92 -1.18
C ASP A 72 -2.76 5.33 -0.78
N ALA A 73 -3.26 5.83 0.35
CA ALA A 73 -3.04 7.21 0.82
C ALA A 73 -3.43 8.29 -0.22
N GLY A 74 -4.30 7.95 -1.17
CA GLY A 74 -4.72 8.82 -2.27
C GLY A 74 -3.76 8.83 -3.46
N SER A 75 -2.86 7.86 -3.59
CA SER A 75 -1.87 7.78 -4.68
C SER A 75 -2.52 7.89 -6.07
N ASN A 76 -3.69 7.28 -6.28
CA ASN A 76 -4.44 7.39 -7.54
C ASN A 76 -5.05 8.79 -7.81
N LEU A 77 -5.08 9.68 -6.81
CA LEU A 77 -5.59 11.04 -6.90
C LEU A 77 -4.47 12.07 -7.07
N ARG A 78 -3.22 11.63 -7.21
CA ARG A 78 -2.08 12.53 -7.36
C ARG A 78 -2.14 13.23 -8.70
N TRP A 79 -2.28 14.56 -8.65
CA TRP A 79 -2.15 15.40 -9.83
C TRP A 79 -0.68 15.52 -10.24
N MET A 80 -0.42 15.54 -11.55
CA MET A 80 0.91 15.77 -12.09
C MET A 80 1.32 17.20 -11.71
N ARG A 81 2.23 17.35 -10.73
CA ARG A 81 2.86 18.65 -10.43
C ARG A 81 3.67 19.05 -11.66
N ARG A 82 3.24 20.12 -12.34
CA ARG A 82 4.00 20.76 -13.43
C ARG A 82 5.31 21.33 -12.90
#